data_AF-A0A2U9NYV7-F1
#
_entry.id   AF-A0A2U9NYV7-F1
#
_cell.length_a   1.000
_cell.length_b   1.000
_cell.length_c   1.000
_cell.angle_alpha   90.00
_cell.angle_beta   90.00
_cell.angle_gamma   90.00
#
_symmetry.space_group_name_H-M   'P 1'
#
loop_
_entity.id
_entity.type
_entity.pdbx_description
1 polymer ?
#
loop_
_entity_poly.entity_id
_entity_poly.type
_entity_poly.pdbx_seq_one_letter_code
_entity_poly.pdbx_strand_id
1 'polypeptide(L)'
;MSDLIAASRDLGRVLDEAGAESRQVRDAVRDFVEKVTFATADEIVAMLREVLAEDWMALPPWARNLAYRLACLQRPDDAELLREAAADLLCFGPDWDEQAEELKRRAAELE
;
A
#
# COMPACT_ATOMS: atom_id res chain seq x y z
N MET A 1 15.77 -1.07 10.35
CA MET A 1 14.33 -0.87 10.10
C MET A 1 14.23 0.25 9.07
N SER A 2 13.57 0.03 7.93
CA SER A 2 13.48 1.05 6.87
C SER A 2 12.66 2.25 7.37
N ASP A 3 13.05 3.47 6.98
CA ASP A 3 12.34 4.72 7.35
C ASP A 3 10.88 4.72 6.89
N LEU A 4 10.58 4.03 5.77
CA LEU A 4 9.22 3.85 5.27
C LEU A 4 8.38 2.97 6.19
N ILE A 5 8.95 1.87 6.71
CA ILE A 5 8.24 0.98 7.65
C ILE A 5 7.91 1.73 8.94
N ALA A 6 8.84 2.52 9.46
CA ALA A 6 8.60 3.34 10.64
C ALA A 6 7.45 4.34 10.41
N ALA A 7 7.42 5.00 9.24
CA ALA A 7 6.34 5.92 8.88
C ALA A 7 4.98 5.22 8.72
N SER A 8 4.96 4.03 8.12
CA SER A 8 3.73 3.23 7.97
C SER A 8 3.14 2.84 9.33
N ARG A 9 3.98 2.37 10.27
CA ARG A 9 3.54 2.04 11.64
C ARG A 9 3.05 3.28 12.39
N ASP A 10 3.73 4.41 12.23
CA ASP A 10 3.30 5.66 12.86
C ASP A 10 1.95 6.15 12.32
N LEU A 11 1.74 6.06 11.00
CA LEU A 11 0.47 6.40 10.36
C LEU A 11 -0.68 5.55 10.92
N GLY A 12 -0.53 4.22 10.97
CA GLY A 12 -1.55 3.32 11.52
C GLY A 12 -1.91 3.67 12.96
N ARG A 13 -0.90 3.76 13.83
CA ARG A 13 -1.07 4.11 15.25
C ARG A 13 -1.77 5.45 15.44
N VAL A 14 -1.37 6.49 14.71
CA VAL A 14 -1.94 7.84 14.86
C VAL A 14 -3.39 7.89 14.37
N LEU A 15 -3.75 7.14 13.33
CA LEU A 15 -5.13 7.07 12.86
C LEU A 15 -6.06 6.37 13.85
N ASP A 16 -5.56 5.39 14.61
CA ASP A 16 -6.34 4.70 15.64
C ASP A 16 -6.49 5.54 16.92
N GLU A 17 -5.45 6.28 17.30
CA GLU A 17 -5.39 7.00 18.58
C GLU A 17 -5.93 8.44 18.51
N ALA A 18 -5.78 9.12 17.37
CA ALA A 18 -6.08 10.53 17.23
C ALA A 18 -7.34 10.77 16.39
N GLY A 19 -8.06 11.87 16.68
CA GLY A 19 -9.15 12.30 15.82
C GLY A 19 -8.65 12.59 14.40
N ALA A 20 -9.43 12.21 13.39
CA ALA A 20 -9.06 12.29 11.97
C ALA A 20 -8.60 13.70 11.51
N GLU A 21 -9.06 14.76 12.18
CA GLU A 21 -8.68 16.15 11.89
C GLU A 21 -7.54 16.70 12.76
N SER A 22 -6.90 15.84 13.55
CA SER A 22 -5.77 16.26 14.39
C SER A 22 -4.57 16.66 13.53
N ARG A 23 -3.73 17.54 14.10
CA ARG A 23 -2.45 17.91 13.47
C ARG A 23 -1.53 16.70 13.29
N GLN A 24 -1.58 15.76 14.25
CA GLN A 24 -0.79 14.53 14.24
C GLN A 24 -1.14 13.66 13.03
N VAL A 25 -2.43 13.45 12.74
CA VAL A 25 -2.86 12.70 11.55
C VAL A 25 -2.33 13.36 10.27
N ARG A 26 -2.45 14.69 10.15
CA ARG A 26 -1.92 15.40 8.96
C ARG A 26 -0.41 15.25 8.80
N ASP A 27 0.33 15.29 9.90
CA ASP A 27 1.79 15.15 9.88
C ASP A 27 2.21 13.71 9.53
N ALA A 28 1.55 12.70 10.10
CA ALA A 28 1.81 11.29 9.79
C ALA A 28 1.44 10.92 8.35
N VAL A 29 0.30 11.43 7.84
CA VAL A 29 -0.10 11.25 6.43
C VAL A 29 0.93 11.89 5.51
N ARG A 30 1.38 13.12 5.79
CA ARG A 30 2.40 13.79 4.97
C ARG A 30 3.71 12.99 4.95
N ASP A 31 4.17 12.54 6.11
CA ASP A 31 5.42 11.79 6.23
C ASP A 31 5.37 10.45 5.48
N PHE A 32 4.27 9.70 5.63
CA PHE A 32 4.05 8.46 4.87
C PHE A 32 4.02 8.72 3.36
N VAL A 33 3.23 9.71 2.92
CA VAL A 33 3.10 10.05 1.48
C VAL A 33 4.45 10.46 0.89
N GLU A 34 5.23 11.28 1.59
CA GLU A 34 6.55 11.70 1.15
C GLU A 34 7.49 10.48 0.98
N LYS A 35 7.58 9.63 2.02
CA LYS A 35 8.46 8.46 1.99
C LYS A 35 8.05 7.43 0.96
N VAL A 36 6.76 7.10 0.84
CA VAL A 36 6.29 6.10 -0.14
C VAL A 36 6.47 6.59 -1.58
N THR A 37 6.37 7.90 -1.81
CA THR A 37 6.54 8.49 -3.15
C THR A 37 7.95 8.33 -3.69
N PHE A 38 8.96 8.42 -2.81
CA PHE A 38 10.37 8.30 -3.21
C PHE A 38 10.97 6.91 -3.00
N ALA A 39 10.21 5.98 -2.42
CA ALA A 39 10.65 4.61 -2.21
C ALA A 39 10.68 3.81 -3.51
N THR A 40 11.62 2.87 -3.60
CA THR A 40 11.68 1.88 -4.67
C THR A 40 10.56 0.84 -4.52
N ALA A 41 10.23 0.14 -5.61
CA ALA A 41 9.27 -0.96 -5.57
C ALA A 41 9.64 -2.03 -4.52
N ASP A 42 10.94 -2.37 -4.37
CA ASP A 42 11.39 -3.33 -3.36
C ASP A 42 11.11 -2.86 -1.95
N GLU A 43 11.40 -1.59 -1.64
CA GLU A 43 11.14 -1.01 -0.32
C GLU A 43 9.65 -0.95 -0.01
N ILE A 44 8.83 -0.61 -1.01
CA ILE A 44 7.38 -0.57 -0.87
C ILE A 44 6.82 -1.97 -0.61
N VAL A 45 7.20 -2.97 -1.41
CA VAL A 45 6.71 -4.35 -1.28
C VAL A 45 7.20 -4.97 0.03
N ALA A 46 8.46 -4.73 0.41
CA ALA A 46 8.98 -5.18 1.71
C ALA A 46 8.19 -4.55 2.87
N MET A 47 7.90 -3.24 2.81
CA MET A 47 7.08 -2.58 3.82
C MET A 47 5.67 -3.15 3.89
N LEU A 48 5.00 -3.34 2.75
CA LEU A 48 3.65 -3.88 2.71
C LEU A 48 3.60 -5.29 3.30
N ARG A 49 4.53 -6.17 2.87
CA ARG A 49 4.61 -7.55 3.38
C ARG A 49 4.91 -7.60 4.87
N GLU A 50 5.78 -6.73 5.39
CA GLU A 50 6.10 -6.68 6.83
C GLU A 50 4.91 -6.16 7.66
N VAL A 51 4.39 -4.98 7.30
CA VAL A 51 3.34 -4.31 8.09
C VAL A 51 2.03 -5.09 8.05
N LEU A 52 1.63 -5.63 6.89
CA LEU A 52 0.37 -6.38 6.76
C LEU A 52 0.46 -7.79 7.35
N ALA A 53 1.65 -8.35 7.48
CA ALA A 53 1.86 -9.62 8.21
C ALA A 53 1.74 -9.45 9.73
N GLU A 54 2.12 -8.28 10.26
CA GLU A 54 1.95 -7.95 11.69
C GLU A 54 0.47 -7.73 12.03
N ASP A 55 -0.20 -6.89 11.24
CA ASP A 55 -1.63 -6.67 11.32
C ASP A 55 -2.16 -6.24 9.96
N TRP A 56 -3.06 -7.07 9.41
CA TRP A 56 -3.72 -6.81 8.13
C TRP A 56 -4.47 -5.47 8.11
N MET A 57 -4.93 -4.97 9.26
CA MET A 57 -5.64 -3.70 9.39
C MET A 57 -4.74 -2.50 9.72
N ALA A 58 -3.42 -2.71 9.86
CA ALA A 58 -2.47 -1.67 10.30
C ALA A 58 -2.40 -0.44 9.38
N LEU A 59 -2.80 -0.57 8.12
CA LEU A 59 -2.86 0.55 7.18
C LEU A 59 -4.27 0.70 6.60
N PRO A 60 -4.75 1.95 6.47
CA PRO A 60 -6.03 2.20 5.84
C PRO A 60 -5.98 1.81 4.35
N PRO A 61 -7.13 1.47 3.73
CA PRO A 61 -7.18 1.01 2.34
C PRO A 61 -6.53 1.97 1.34
N TRP A 62 -6.67 3.29 1.54
CA TRP A 62 -6.07 4.28 0.64
C TRP A 62 -4.53 4.22 0.62
N ALA A 63 -3.90 3.92 1.76
CA ALA A 63 -2.44 3.91 1.90
C ALA A 63 -1.84 2.68 1.20
N ARG A 64 -2.47 1.52 1.38
CA ARG A 64 -2.13 0.27 0.71
C ARG A 64 -2.28 0.39 -0.80
N ASN A 65 -3.42 0.93 -1.23
CA ASN A 65 -3.72 1.18 -2.63
C ASN A 65 -2.72 2.13 -3.29
N LEU A 66 -2.30 3.20 -2.60
CA LEU A 66 -1.27 4.10 -3.09
C LEU A 66 0.07 3.38 -3.25
N ALA A 67 0.49 2.64 -2.21
CA ALA A 67 1.74 1.91 -2.18
C ALA A 67 1.81 0.86 -3.32
N TYR A 68 0.82 -0.03 -3.44
CA TYR A 68 0.78 -1.02 -4.53
C TYR A 68 0.80 -0.37 -5.91
N ARG A 69 0.06 0.73 -6.13
CA ARG A 69 0.06 1.43 -7.42
C ARG A 69 1.42 2.02 -7.78
N LEU A 70 2.12 2.60 -6.82
CA LEU A 70 3.49 3.09 -7.03
C LEU A 70 4.46 1.94 -7.33
N ALA A 71 4.36 0.82 -6.61
CA ALA A 71 5.19 -0.36 -6.88
C ALA A 71 4.91 -0.94 -8.28
N CYS A 72 3.64 -1.14 -8.66
CA CYS A 72 3.24 -1.62 -9.99
C CYS A 72 3.65 -0.68 -11.12
N LEU A 73 3.68 0.65 -10.88
CA LEU A 73 4.16 1.62 -11.86
C LEU A 73 5.67 1.47 -12.12
N GLN A 74 6.44 1.17 -11.07
CA GLN A 74 7.89 0.96 -11.19
C GLN A 74 8.24 -0.43 -11.75
N ARG A 75 7.35 -1.43 -11.59
CA ARG A 75 7.51 -2.81 -12.07
C ARG A 75 6.26 -3.30 -12.81
N PRO A 76 6.02 -2.79 -14.03
CA PRO A 76 4.79 -3.12 -14.77
C PRO A 76 4.71 -4.57 -15.23
N ASP A 77 5.85 -5.27 -15.28
CA ASP A 77 6.00 -6.64 -15.79
C ASP A 77 6.25 -7.68 -14.67
N ASP A 78 6.00 -7.31 -13.41
CA ASP A 78 6.12 -8.21 -12.25
C ASP A 78 4.76 -8.88 -11.98
N ALA A 79 4.57 -10.08 -12.52
CA ALA A 79 3.31 -10.82 -12.41
C ALA A 79 2.90 -11.16 -10.96
N GLU A 80 3.86 -11.38 -10.07
CA GLU A 80 3.59 -11.64 -8.65
C GLU A 80 3.03 -10.38 -7.99
N LEU A 81 3.70 -9.24 -8.18
CA LEU A 81 3.26 -7.95 -7.65
C LEU A 81 1.88 -7.54 -8.16
N LEU A 82 1.60 -7.74 -9.45
CA LEU A 82 0.29 -7.45 -10.03
C LEU A 82 -0.83 -8.30 -9.37
N ARG A 83 -0.56 -9.57 -9.06
CA ARG A 83 -1.51 -10.44 -8.36
C ARG A 83 -1.71 -10.02 -6.90
N GLU A 84 -0.64 -9.67 -6.19
CA GLU A 84 -0.74 -9.17 -4.82
C GLU A 84 -1.59 -7.89 -4.76
N ALA A 85 -1.32 -6.93 -5.64
CA ALA A 85 -2.08 -5.69 -5.74
C ALA A 85 -3.56 -5.94 -6.08
N ALA A 86 -3.85 -6.87 -6.98
CA ALA A 86 -5.23 -7.24 -7.32
C ALA A 86 -5.96 -7.87 -6.12
N ALA A 87 -5.29 -8.77 -5.38
CA ALA A 87 -5.87 -9.40 -4.20
C ALA A 87 -6.18 -8.36 -3.10
N ASP A 88 -5.32 -7.37 -2.91
CA ASP A 88 -5.53 -6.26 -1.97
C ASP A 88 -6.79 -5.44 -2.30
N LEU A 89 -6.96 -5.08 -3.58
CA LEU A 89 -8.12 -4.29 -4.04
C LEU A 89 -9.44 -5.01 -3.79
N LEU A 90 -9.49 -6.33 -4.00
CA LEU A 90 -10.68 -7.15 -3.81
C LEU A 90 -11.12 -7.28 -2.35
N CYS A 91 -10.29 -6.87 -1.39
CA CYS A 91 -10.67 -6.84 0.01
C CYS A 91 -11.56 -5.64 0.38
N PHE A 92 -11.74 -4.65 -0.52
CA PHE A 92 -12.40 -3.39 -0.19
C PHE A 92 -13.57 -3.05 -1.13
N GLY A 93 -14.60 -3.90 -1.12
CA GLY A 93 -15.84 -3.68 -1.86
C GLY A 93 -15.68 -3.70 -3.40
N PRO A 94 -16.78 -3.60 -4.15
CA PRO A 94 -16.75 -3.82 -5.61
C PRO A 94 -16.19 -2.64 -6.41
N ASP A 95 -15.94 -1.49 -5.77
CA ASP A 95 -15.51 -0.25 -6.45
C ASP A 95 -14.18 -0.41 -7.21
N TRP A 96 -13.39 -1.41 -6.86
CA TRP A 96 -12.07 -1.69 -7.45
C TRP A 96 -11.99 -2.99 -8.23
N ASP A 97 -13.11 -3.70 -8.43
CA ASP A 97 -13.13 -5.01 -9.07
C ASP A 97 -12.59 -4.94 -10.51
N GLU A 98 -12.99 -3.92 -11.27
CA GLU A 98 -12.51 -3.74 -12.65
C GLU A 98 -10.99 -3.58 -12.71
N GLN A 99 -10.40 -2.80 -11.78
CA GLN A 99 -8.96 -2.61 -11.73
C GLN A 99 -8.24 -3.87 -11.24
N ALA A 100 -8.83 -4.61 -10.30
CA ALA A 100 -8.27 -5.88 -9.84
C ALA A 100 -8.26 -6.94 -10.96
N GLU A 101 -9.34 -7.05 -11.73
CA GLU A 101 -9.43 -7.96 -12.87
C GLU A 101 -8.45 -7.58 -13.99
N GLU A 102 -8.26 -6.28 -14.24
CA GLU A 102 -7.23 -5.82 -15.18
C GLU A 102 -5.81 -6.22 -14.75
N LEU A 103 -5.49 -6.05 -13.47
CA LEU A 103 -4.19 -6.46 -12.91
C LEU A 103 -3.99 -7.98 -13.01
N LYS A 104 -5.02 -8.78 -12.70
CA LYS A 104 -4.97 -10.24 -12.86
C LYS A 104 -4.76 -10.66 -14.31
N ARG A 105 -5.47 -10.02 -15.25
CA ARG A 105 -5.33 -10.30 -16.69
C ARG A 105 -3.90 -10.02 -17.15
N ARG A 106 -3.37 -8.84 -16.82
CA ARG A 106 -1.98 -8.48 -17.16
C ARG A 106 -0.97 -9.44 -16.54
N ALA A 107 -1.17 -9.85 -15.29
CA ALA A 107 -0.29 -10.83 -14.65
C ALA A 107 -0.30 -12.17 -15.41
N ALA A 108 -1.47 -12.63 -15.88
CA ALA A 108 -1.60 -13.86 -16.64
C ALA A 108 -0.99 -13.79 -18.05
N GLU A 109 -0.89 -12.59 -18.65
CA GLU A 109 -0.26 -12.40 -19.97
C GLU A 109 1.28 -12.46 -19.92
N LEU A 110 1.88 -12.33 -18.72
CA LEU A 110 3.32 -12.35 -18.50
C LEU A 110 3.88 -13.76 -18.24
N GLU A 111 3.01 -14.77 -18.12
CA GLU A 111 3.34 -16.19 -17.84
C GLU A 111 3.17 -17.09 -19.07
#